data_AF-A0A7G6SZU3-F1
#
_entry.id   AF-A0A7G6SZU3-F1
#
_cell.length_a   1.000
_cell.length_b   1.000
_cell.length_c   1.000
_cell.angle_alpha   90.00
_cell.angle_beta   90.00
_cell.angle_gamma   90.00
#
_symmetry.space_group_name_H-M   'P 1'
#
loop_
_entity.id
_entity.type
_entity.pdbx_description
1 polymer ?
#
loop_
_entity_poly.entity_id
_entity_poly.type
_entity_poly.pdbx_seq_one_letter_code
_entity_poly.pdbx_strand_id
1 'polypeptide(L)'
;MSPKVVNATTPTILDFGVVESGIRERESASVSRSDAFTRLALETVFGLPQPEVAEYIVDGFDDRGIDIVYIDHDNRVINIGSCKTVVSYKNSRKNFPGDEIDKIISFVEDLVLNREDMLKTCNGPLAAKVREIWDIFAEESYRISVHLFSNQATLQRDAHNRLVEALSRHEIALFEYGLFELSHGVVKATKPRFRKRLFRQMMLRSA
;
A
#
# COMPACT_ATOMS: atom_id res chain seq x y z
N MET A 1 7.53 9.76 -12.76
CA MET A 1 8.94 9.58 -12.36
C MET A 1 9.14 8.10 -12.06
N SER A 2 9.95 7.39 -12.84
CA SER A 2 10.24 5.98 -12.59
C SER A 2 11.04 5.83 -11.29
N PRO A 3 10.77 4.85 -10.42
CA PRO A 3 11.51 4.66 -9.19
C PRO A 3 12.98 4.35 -9.52
N LYS A 4 13.90 5.03 -8.83
CA LYS A 4 15.32 4.70 -8.87
C LYS A 4 15.50 3.32 -8.26
N VAL A 5 16.07 2.38 -9.02
CA VAL A 5 16.53 1.09 -8.50
C VAL A 5 17.64 1.39 -7.49
N VAL A 6 17.29 1.34 -6.20
CA VAL A 6 18.26 1.43 -5.10
C VAL A 6 18.99 0.09 -5.07
N ASN A 7 20.33 0.10 -5.01
CA ASN A 7 21.10 -1.13 -4.81
C ASN A 7 20.51 -1.89 -3.61
N ALA A 8 20.12 -3.14 -3.83
CA ALA A 8 19.42 -3.97 -2.84
C ALA A 8 20.33 -4.20 -1.63
N THR A 9 20.24 -3.32 -0.62
CA THR A 9 20.79 -3.59 0.71
C THR A 9 20.03 -4.79 1.26
N THR A 10 20.73 -5.90 1.52
CA THR A 10 20.11 -7.11 2.03
C THR A 10 19.45 -6.83 3.38
N PRO A 11 18.13 -7.07 3.52
CA PRO A 11 17.44 -6.85 4.79
C PRO A 11 18.06 -7.68 5.93
N THR A 12 18.27 -7.03 7.06
CA THR A 12 18.88 -7.62 8.25
C THR A 12 17.83 -8.12 9.24
N ILE A 13 18.26 -8.85 10.26
CA ILE A 13 17.38 -9.21 11.39
C ILE A 13 16.89 -7.99 12.17
N LEU A 14 17.65 -6.89 12.16
CA LEU A 14 17.25 -5.63 12.78
C LEU A 14 16.09 -4.99 12.01
N ASP A 15 16.14 -5.01 10.67
CA ASP A 15 15.04 -4.54 9.83
C ASP A 15 13.75 -5.31 10.12
N PHE A 16 13.85 -6.64 10.25
CA PHE A 16 12.74 -7.49 10.67
C PHE A 16 12.24 -7.10 12.05
N GLY A 17 13.12 -6.93 13.03
CA GLY A 17 12.75 -6.51 14.38
C GLY A 17 11.99 -5.18 14.44
N VAL A 18 12.35 -4.21 13.58
CA VAL A 18 11.64 -2.92 13.48
C VAL A 18 10.21 -3.12 12.98
N VAL A 19 10.03 -3.83 11.86
CA VAL A 19 8.69 -4.10 11.31
C VAL A 19 7.86 -4.92 12.29
N GLU A 20 8.44 -5.95 12.91
CA GLU A 20 7.76 -6.78 13.91
C GLU A 20 7.28 -5.99 15.12
N SER A 21 8.09 -5.06 15.61
CA SER A 21 7.71 -4.21 16.73
C SER A 21 6.52 -3.32 16.34
N GLY A 22 6.56 -2.73 15.13
CA GLY A 22 5.46 -1.94 14.60
C GLY A 22 4.16 -2.73 14.42
N ILE A 23 4.24 -4.00 13.98
CA ILE A 23 3.07 -4.89 13.90
C ILE A 23 2.51 -5.13 15.31
N ARG A 24 3.35 -5.54 16.27
CA ARG A 24 2.91 -5.86 17.64
C ARG A 24 2.27 -4.70 18.38
N GLU A 25 2.72 -3.47 18.14
CA GLU A 25 2.11 -2.26 18.71
C GLU A 25 0.65 -2.05 18.26
N ARG A 26 0.26 -2.63 17.12
CA ARG A 26 -1.08 -2.51 16.53
C ARG A 26 -1.95 -3.74 16.76
N GLU A 27 -1.37 -4.86 17.20
CA GLU A 27 -2.11 -6.07 17.53
C GLU A 27 -3.00 -5.84 18.77
N SER A 28 -4.20 -6.40 18.74
CA SER A 28 -5.13 -6.38 19.87
C SER A 28 -6.07 -7.57 19.81
N ALA A 29 -7.01 -7.68 20.75
CA ALA A 29 -8.02 -8.76 20.72
C ALA A 29 -8.89 -8.74 19.46
N SER A 30 -9.06 -7.58 18.81
CA SER A 30 -9.87 -7.41 17.60
C SER A 30 -9.07 -7.14 16.34
N VAL A 31 -7.74 -6.97 16.44
CA VAL A 31 -6.86 -6.67 15.31
C VAL A 31 -5.90 -7.83 15.14
N SER A 32 -6.11 -8.60 14.07
CA SER A 32 -5.23 -9.70 13.71
C SER A 32 -3.84 -9.18 13.32
N ARG A 33 -2.85 -10.08 13.29
CA ARG A 33 -1.52 -9.75 12.79
C ARG A 33 -1.51 -9.22 11.35
N SER A 34 -2.35 -9.79 10.48
CA SER A 34 -2.46 -9.35 9.08
C SER A 34 -2.98 -7.91 9.04
N ASP A 35 -4.07 -7.64 9.74
CA ASP A 35 -4.66 -6.30 9.86
C ASP A 35 -3.65 -5.31 10.48
N ALA A 36 -2.96 -5.69 11.56
CA ALA A 36 -1.92 -4.87 12.18
C ALA A 36 -0.78 -4.51 11.20
N PHE A 37 -0.38 -5.44 10.34
CA PHE A 37 0.61 -5.19 9.28
C PHE A 37 0.07 -4.24 8.20
N THR A 38 -1.17 -4.44 7.76
CA THR A 38 -1.85 -3.57 6.79
C THR A 38 -1.94 -2.13 7.31
N ARG A 39 -2.31 -1.94 8.58
CA ARG A 39 -2.30 -0.63 9.27
C ARG A 39 -0.93 -0.01 9.30
N LEU A 40 0.10 -0.78 9.69
CA LEU A 40 1.48 -0.31 9.69
C LEU A 40 1.91 0.19 8.31
N ALA A 41 1.58 -0.55 7.25
CA ALA A 41 1.90 -0.17 5.87
C ALA A 41 1.22 1.16 5.49
N LEU A 42 -0.07 1.30 5.78
CA LEU A 42 -0.84 2.51 5.51
C LEU A 42 -0.26 3.75 6.21
N GLU A 43 0.02 3.63 7.51
CA GLU A 43 0.61 4.71 8.30
C GLU A 43 2.01 5.09 7.80
N THR A 44 2.81 4.08 7.44
CA THR A 44 4.21 4.28 7.08
C THR A 44 4.37 4.89 5.69
N VAL A 45 3.60 4.40 4.71
CA VAL A 45 3.78 4.75 3.30
C VAL A 45 2.93 5.94 2.90
N PHE A 46 1.68 6.01 3.37
CA PHE A 46 0.76 7.11 3.05
C PHE A 46 0.71 8.18 4.14
N GLY A 47 1.26 7.92 5.33
CA GLY A 47 1.25 8.89 6.43
C GLY A 47 -0.12 9.09 7.06
N LEU A 48 -1.02 8.10 6.90
CA LEU A 48 -2.39 8.16 7.38
C LEU A 48 -2.45 8.04 8.91
N PRO A 49 -3.36 8.75 9.59
CA PRO A 49 -3.53 8.65 11.03
C PRO A 49 -4.31 7.37 11.41
N GLN A 50 -3.98 6.81 12.58
CA GLN A 50 -4.56 5.54 13.07
C GLN A 50 -6.09 5.45 13.11
N PRO A 51 -6.86 6.52 13.38
CA PRO A 51 -8.33 6.43 13.34
C PRO A 51 -8.89 6.15 11.94
N GLU A 52 -8.20 6.59 10.89
CA GLU A 52 -8.69 6.54 9.50
C GLU A 52 -8.28 5.25 8.78
N VAL A 53 -7.17 4.62 9.18
CA VAL A 53 -6.62 3.48 8.42
C VAL A 53 -7.59 2.32 8.24
N ALA A 54 -8.50 2.10 9.19
CA ALA A 54 -9.47 1.01 9.12
C ALA A 54 -10.46 1.15 7.94
N GLU A 55 -10.73 2.37 7.49
CA GLU A 55 -11.68 2.64 6.39
C GLU A 55 -11.14 2.22 5.02
N TYR A 56 -9.82 2.06 4.90
CA TYR A 56 -9.14 1.71 3.66
C TYR A 56 -8.82 0.21 3.56
N ILE A 57 -9.08 -0.56 4.62
CA ILE A 57 -8.80 -2.00 4.66
C ILE A 57 -10.04 -2.75 4.16
N VAL A 58 -9.83 -3.57 3.13
CA VAL A 58 -10.87 -4.38 2.48
C VAL A 58 -10.54 -5.88 2.51
N ASP A 59 -9.47 -6.26 3.22
CA ASP A 59 -9.05 -7.65 3.49
C ASP A 59 -10.20 -8.49 4.06
N GLY A 60 -10.30 -9.72 3.58
CA GLY A 60 -11.34 -10.67 3.97
C GLY A 60 -11.45 -11.85 3.00
N PHE A 61 -12.40 -12.75 3.27
CA PHE A 61 -12.77 -13.77 2.29
C PHE A 61 -13.28 -13.10 1.00
N ASP A 62 -12.93 -13.59 -0.18
CA ASP A 62 -13.31 -13.02 -1.48
C ASP A 62 -12.86 -11.56 -1.72
N ASP A 63 -11.69 -11.18 -1.18
CA ASP A 63 -11.03 -9.89 -1.41
C ASP A 63 -10.27 -9.80 -2.76
N ARG A 64 -10.25 -10.89 -3.53
CA ARG A 64 -9.51 -11.01 -4.79
C ARG A 64 -8.01 -10.63 -4.66
N GLY A 65 -7.41 -10.85 -3.49
CA GLY A 65 -6.01 -10.51 -3.20
C GLY A 65 -5.75 -9.02 -2.97
N ILE A 66 -6.81 -8.21 -2.78
CA ILE A 66 -6.71 -6.78 -2.47
C ILE A 66 -7.02 -6.58 -0.99
N ASP A 67 -6.03 -6.11 -0.24
CA ASP A 67 -6.15 -5.84 1.18
C ASP A 67 -6.49 -4.37 1.46
N ILE A 68 -6.14 -3.47 0.53
CA ILE A 68 -6.22 -2.01 0.70
C ILE A 68 -6.85 -1.35 -0.53
N VAL A 69 -7.78 -0.41 -0.30
CA VAL A 69 -8.17 0.61 -1.26
C VAL A 69 -8.17 1.98 -0.59
N TYR A 70 -7.20 2.83 -0.96
CA TYR A 70 -7.06 4.21 -0.48
C TYR A 70 -7.20 5.19 -1.64
N ILE A 71 -8.24 6.01 -1.60
CA ILE A 71 -8.53 7.03 -2.61
C ILE A 71 -8.00 8.38 -2.11
N ASP A 72 -6.91 8.84 -2.71
CA ASP A 72 -6.27 10.11 -2.42
C ASP A 72 -6.88 11.18 -3.34
N HIS A 73 -7.91 11.87 -2.86
CA HIS A 73 -8.58 12.93 -3.60
C HIS A 73 -7.68 14.15 -3.85
N ASP A 74 -6.79 14.48 -2.91
CA ASP A 74 -5.88 15.63 -3.04
C ASP A 74 -4.91 15.45 -4.21
N ASN A 75 -4.40 14.23 -4.39
CA ASN A 75 -3.46 13.90 -5.47
C ASN A 75 -4.13 13.25 -6.70
N ARG A 76 -5.44 12.98 -6.62
CA ARG A 76 -6.24 12.27 -7.63
C ARG A 76 -5.65 10.90 -7.99
N VAL A 77 -5.37 10.09 -6.96
CA VAL A 77 -4.80 8.75 -7.10
C VAL A 77 -5.63 7.72 -6.34
N ILE A 78 -6.01 6.65 -7.02
CA ILE A 78 -6.60 5.45 -6.40
C ILE A 78 -5.46 4.46 -6.13
N ASN A 79 -5.18 4.20 -4.86
CA ASN A 79 -4.14 3.29 -4.40
C ASN A 79 -4.78 1.95 -4.04
N ILE A 80 -4.38 0.90 -4.75
CA ILE A 80 -4.82 -0.48 -4.54
C ILE A 80 -3.63 -1.24 -3.94
N GLY A 81 -3.81 -1.91 -2.82
CA GLY A 81 -2.72 -2.57 -2.10
C GLY A 81 -2.98 -4.06 -1.84
N SER A 82 -1.91 -4.85 -1.91
CA SER A 82 -1.89 -6.25 -1.47
C SER A 82 -0.80 -6.44 -0.41
N CYS A 83 -1.13 -7.12 0.68
CA CYS A 83 -0.29 -7.30 1.86
C CYS A 83 0.06 -8.77 2.05
N LYS A 84 1.33 -9.06 2.29
CA LYS A 84 1.79 -10.39 2.71
C LYS A 84 2.74 -10.31 3.88
N THR A 85 2.37 -10.96 4.98
CA THR A 85 3.17 -10.97 6.21
C THR A 85 3.59 -12.39 6.59
N VAL A 86 4.82 -12.53 7.09
CA VAL A 86 5.34 -13.77 7.68
C VAL A 86 5.75 -13.54 9.14
N VAL A 87 5.78 -14.62 9.91
CA VAL A 87 6.03 -14.59 11.36
C VAL A 87 7.50 -14.76 11.74
N SER A 88 8.37 -15.14 10.80
CA SER A 88 9.77 -15.45 11.10
C SER A 88 10.73 -14.79 10.12
N TYR A 89 11.88 -14.36 10.64
CA TYR A 89 12.98 -13.82 9.84
C TYR A 89 13.53 -14.85 8.81
N LYS A 90 13.41 -16.15 9.10
CA LYS A 90 13.73 -17.18 8.10
C LYS A 90 12.84 -17.06 6.87
N ASN A 91 11.53 -16.85 7.08
CA ASN A 91 10.56 -16.71 6.01
C ASN A 91 10.62 -15.33 5.34
N SER A 92 11.11 -14.28 6.00
CA SER A 92 11.27 -12.96 5.38
C SER A 92 12.29 -12.94 4.24
N ARG A 93 13.10 -14.00 4.11
CA ARG A 93 14.03 -14.19 2.99
C ARG A 93 13.37 -14.74 1.73
N LYS A 94 12.10 -15.18 1.82
CA LYS A 94 11.31 -15.54 0.65
C LYS A 94 10.90 -14.26 -0.10
N ASN A 95 10.38 -14.44 -1.30
CA ASN A 95 9.82 -13.35 -2.09
C ASN A 95 8.32 -13.21 -1.83
N PHE A 96 7.77 -12.07 -2.21
CA PHE A 96 6.34 -11.90 -2.36
C PHE A 96 5.80 -13.05 -3.26
N PRO A 97 4.70 -13.73 -2.87
CA PRO A 97 4.20 -14.89 -3.60
C PRO A 97 3.77 -14.51 -5.02
N GLY A 98 4.34 -15.18 -6.02
CA GLY A 98 4.08 -14.87 -7.42
C GLY A 98 2.68 -15.27 -7.89
N ASP A 99 2.01 -16.19 -7.20
CA ASP A 99 0.64 -16.62 -7.45
C ASP A 99 -0.41 -15.55 -7.09
N GLU A 100 -0.06 -14.60 -6.22
CA GLU A 100 -0.93 -13.48 -5.89
C GLU A 100 -1.07 -12.47 -7.03
N ILE A 101 -0.07 -12.39 -7.93
CA ILE A 101 -0.10 -11.41 -9.03
C ILE A 101 -1.27 -11.67 -9.97
N ASP A 102 -1.67 -12.93 -10.16
CA ASP A 102 -2.75 -13.30 -11.10
C ASP A 102 -4.11 -12.79 -10.60
N LYS A 103 -4.31 -12.75 -9.27
CA LYS A 103 -5.51 -12.16 -8.67
C LYS A 103 -5.53 -10.65 -8.85
N ILE A 104 -4.39 -9.99 -8.62
CA ILE A 104 -4.24 -8.54 -8.77
C ILE A 104 -4.47 -8.12 -10.23
N ILE A 105 -3.87 -8.83 -11.19
CA ILE A 105 -4.06 -8.58 -12.62
C ILE A 105 -5.54 -8.72 -12.97
N SER A 106 -6.17 -9.83 -12.56
CA SER A 106 -7.59 -10.08 -12.82
C SER A 106 -8.49 -9.00 -12.21
N PHE A 107 -8.22 -8.58 -10.97
CA PHE A 107 -8.97 -7.51 -10.32
C PHE A 107 -8.86 -6.19 -11.06
N VAL A 108 -7.64 -5.78 -11.41
CA VAL A 108 -7.38 -4.50 -12.09
C VAL A 108 -8.00 -4.48 -13.49
N GLU A 109 -7.89 -5.57 -14.24
CA GLU A 109 -8.54 -5.69 -15.55
C GLU A 109 -10.06 -5.54 -15.44
N ASP A 110 -10.69 -6.23 -14.49
CA ASP A 110 -12.15 -6.12 -14.29
C ASP A 110 -12.57 -4.72 -13.83
N LEU A 111 -11.78 -4.10 -12.95
CA LEU A 111 -12.02 -2.75 -12.44
C LEU A 111 -11.99 -1.71 -13.57
N VAL A 112 -10.92 -1.72 -14.38
CA VAL A 112 -10.73 -0.73 -15.46
C VAL A 112 -11.72 -0.94 -16.60
N LEU A 113 -12.12 -2.19 -16.87
CA LEU A 113 -13.12 -2.52 -17.89
C LEU A 113 -14.57 -2.39 -17.38
N ASN A 114 -14.78 -1.94 -16.16
CA ASN A 114 -16.09 -1.76 -15.53
C ASN A 114 -16.98 -3.02 -15.63
N ARG A 115 -16.40 -4.19 -15.31
CA ARG A 115 -17.09 -5.48 -15.39
C ARG A 115 -17.94 -5.71 -14.14
N GLU A 116 -19.21 -5.33 -14.18
CA GLU A 116 -20.15 -5.44 -13.05
C GLU A 116 -20.20 -6.82 -12.39
N ASP A 117 -19.96 -7.90 -13.14
CA ASP A 117 -19.92 -9.26 -12.60
C ASP A 117 -18.89 -9.45 -11.47
N MET A 118 -17.83 -8.62 -11.42
CA MET A 118 -16.86 -8.66 -10.30
C MET A 118 -17.51 -8.37 -8.94
N LEU A 119 -18.59 -7.58 -8.90
CA LEU A 119 -19.29 -7.26 -7.66
C LEU A 119 -19.97 -8.48 -7.04
N LYS A 120 -20.16 -9.56 -7.80
CA LYS A 120 -20.72 -10.83 -7.32
C LYS A 120 -19.68 -11.71 -6.62
N THR A 121 -18.40 -11.45 -6.86
CA THR A 121 -17.26 -12.26 -6.38
C THR A 121 -16.34 -11.47 -5.45
N CYS A 122 -16.64 -10.19 -5.21
CA CYS A 122 -15.96 -9.37 -4.22
C CYS A 122 -16.71 -9.44 -2.89
N ASN A 123 -15.95 -9.37 -1.80
CA ASN A 123 -16.52 -9.11 -0.48
C ASN A 123 -17.20 -7.73 -0.39
N GLY A 124 -18.01 -7.53 0.65
CA GLY A 124 -18.78 -6.30 0.84
C GLY A 124 -17.92 -5.02 0.85
N PRO A 125 -16.86 -4.93 1.69
CA PRO A 125 -15.96 -3.78 1.74
C PRO A 125 -15.32 -3.44 0.38
N LEU A 126 -14.77 -4.44 -0.31
CA LEU A 126 -14.15 -4.26 -1.62
C LEU A 126 -15.19 -3.83 -2.66
N ALA A 127 -16.37 -4.45 -2.69
CA ALA A 127 -17.45 -4.10 -3.61
C ALA A 127 -17.95 -2.65 -3.40
N ALA A 128 -17.95 -2.15 -2.16
CA ALA A 128 -18.28 -0.75 -1.89
C ALA A 128 -17.24 0.19 -2.50
N LYS A 129 -15.95 -0.11 -2.33
CA LYS A 129 -14.85 0.68 -2.90
C LYS A 129 -14.78 0.62 -4.43
N VAL A 130 -15.10 -0.52 -5.03
CA VAL A 130 -15.19 -0.65 -6.51
C VAL A 130 -16.26 0.28 -7.07
N ARG A 131 -17.44 0.35 -6.44
CA ARG A 131 -18.50 1.28 -6.87
C ARG A 131 -18.07 2.74 -6.75
N GLU A 132 -17.48 3.10 -5.62
CA GLU A 132 -16.93 4.46 -5.40
C GLU A 132 -15.90 4.83 -6.49
N ILE A 133 -15.01 3.90 -6.86
CA ILE A 133 -14.05 4.10 -7.95
C ILE A 133 -14.74 4.30 -9.31
N TRP A 134 -15.77 3.52 -9.62
CA TRP A 134 -16.51 3.67 -10.88
C TRP A 134 -17.29 4.97 -10.96
N ASP A 135 -17.88 5.41 -9.85
CA ASP A 135 -18.54 6.72 -9.76
C ASP A 135 -17.51 7.84 -10.02
N ILE A 136 -16.32 7.74 -9.42
CA ILE A 136 -15.21 8.67 -9.69
C ILE A 136 -14.81 8.68 -11.16
N PHE A 137 -14.64 7.51 -11.80
CA PHE A 137 -14.26 7.43 -13.21
C PHE A 137 -15.31 7.97 -14.18
N ALA A 138 -16.58 8.01 -13.78
CA ALA A 138 -17.64 8.59 -14.59
C ALA A 138 -17.53 10.13 -14.67
N GLU A 139 -17.00 10.77 -13.63
CA GLU A 139 -17.01 12.23 -13.48
C GLU A 139 -15.61 12.86 -13.58
N GLU A 140 -14.57 12.11 -13.19
CA GLU A 140 -13.24 12.64 -12.95
C GLU A 140 -12.13 11.70 -13.46
N SER A 141 -10.98 12.29 -13.80
CA SER A 141 -9.76 11.52 -14.11
C SER A 141 -8.93 11.30 -12.84
N TYR A 142 -8.70 10.04 -12.50
CA TYR A 142 -7.79 9.61 -11.43
C TYR A 142 -6.74 8.67 -12.02
N ARG A 143 -5.53 8.68 -11.46
CA ARG A 143 -4.52 7.66 -11.76
C ARG A 143 -4.72 6.47 -10.82
N ILE A 144 -4.39 5.28 -11.28
CA ILE A 144 -4.35 4.09 -10.43
C ILE A 144 -2.89 3.78 -10.09
N SER A 145 -2.64 3.36 -8.85
CA SER A 145 -1.35 2.83 -8.42
C SER A 145 -1.57 1.54 -7.63
N VAL A 146 -0.83 0.50 -8.00
CA VAL A 146 -0.81 -0.79 -7.30
C VAL A 146 0.41 -0.83 -6.38
N HIS A 147 0.19 -1.27 -5.14
CA HIS A 147 1.21 -1.36 -4.11
C HIS A 147 1.29 -2.78 -3.54
N LEU A 148 2.48 -3.35 -3.48
CA LEU A 148 2.73 -4.63 -2.81
C LEU A 148 3.48 -4.39 -1.51
N PHE A 149 2.92 -4.79 -0.39
CA PHE A 149 3.51 -4.64 0.93
C PHE A 149 3.89 -5.99 1.49
N SER A 150 5.14 -6.17 1.89
CA SER A 150 5.55 -7.42 2.53
C SER A 150 6.74 -7.23 3.44
N ASN A 151 6.71 -7.90 4.60
CA ASN A 151 7.89 -8.03 5.46
C ASN A 151 8.86 -9.11 4.93
N GLN A 152 8.73 -9.52 3.66
CA GLN A 152 9.63 -10.38 2.93
C GLN A 152 10.41 -9.59 1.84
N ALA A 153 11.15 -10.28 0.97
CA ALA A 153 11.66 -9.64 -0.25
C ALA A 153 10.52 -9.34 -1.24
N THR A 154 10.77 -8.42 -2.18
CA THR A 154 9.85 -8.08 -3.29
C THR A 154 9.68 -9.25 -4.28
N LEU A 155 8.88 -9.06 -5.32
CA LEU A 155 8.65 -10.09 -6.34
C LEU A 155 9.96 -10.59 -6.96
N GLN A 156 9.97 -11.88 -7.33
CA GLN A 156 10.99 -12.40 -8.24
C GLN A 156 10.84 -11.75 -9.61
N ARG A 157 11.95 -11.63 -10.35
CA ARG A 157 12.03 -10.88 -11.62
C ARG A 157 10.92 -11.25 -12.61
N ASP A 158 10.63 -12.53 -12.78
CA ASP A 158 9.64 -12.98 -13.76
C ASP A 158 8.20 -12.58 -13.37
N ALA A 159 7.86 -12.71 -12.09
CA ALA A 159 6.57 -12.29 -11.55
C ALA A 159 6.42 -10.76 -11.59
N HIS A 160 7.48 -10.03 -11.24
CA HIS A 160 7.54 -8.57 -11.39
C HIS A 160 7.27 -8.15 -12.84
N ASN A 161 7.98 -8.74 -13.80
CA ASN A 161 7.85 -8.37 -15.21
C ASN A 161 6.44 -8.65 -15.74
N ARG A 162 5.83 -9.79 -15.37
CA ARG A 162 4.44 -10.10 -15.71
C ARG A 162 3.46 -9.06 -15.18
N LEU A 163 3.60 -8.69 -13.90
CA LEU A 163 2.73 -7.70 -13.28
C LEU A 163 2.93 -6.31 -13.93
N VAL A 164 4.17 -5.88 -14.13
CA VAL A 164 4.46 -4.61 -14.82
C VAL A 164 3.88 -4.59 -16.23
N GLU A 165 4.05 -5.67 -17.00
CA GLU A 165 3.49 -5.75 -18.34
C GLU A 165 1.97 -5.58 -18.32
N ALA A 166 1.27 -6.32 -17.45
CA ALA A 166 -0.18 -6.24 -17.32
C ALA A 166 -0.64 -4.83 -16.91
N LEU A 167 -0.03 -4.24 -15.88
CA LEU A 167 -0.38 -2.91 -15.37
C LEU A 167 -0.09 -1.79 -16.39
N SER A 168 0.97 -1.94 -17.19
CA SER A 168 1.35 -0.94 -18.19
C SER A 168 0.32 -0.75 -19.31
N ARG A 169 -0.52 -1.76 -19.57
CA ARG A 169 -1.62 -1.70 -20.56
C ARG A 169 -2.68 -0.66 -20.21
N HIS A 170 -2.74 -0.27 -18.94
CA HIS A 170 -3.71 0.69 -18.41
C HIS A 170 -3.02 1.89 -17.75
N GLU A 171 -1.73 2.12 -18.02
CA GLU A 171 -0.92 3.21 -17.43
C GLU A 171 -0.88 3.18 -15.89
N ILE A 172 -0.96 1.98 -15.30
CA ILE A 172 -1.00 1.81 -13.84
C ILE A 172 0.42 1.69 -13.30
N ALA A 173 0.72 2.48 -12.27
CA ALA A 173 2.02 2.43 -11.59
C ALA A 173 2.10 1.24 -10.63
N LEU A 174 3.28 0.62 -10.52
CA LEU A 174 3.59 -0.42 -9.54
C LEU A 174 4.60 0.10 -8.51
N PHE A 175 4.31 -0.13 -7.24
CA PHE A 175 5.22 0.12 -6.12
C PHE A 175 5.36 -1.15 -5.28
N GLU A 176 6.59 -1.50 -4.92
CA GLU A 176 6.86 -2.64 -4.06
C GLU A 176 7.60 -2.19 -2.80
N TYR A 177 7.12 -2.64 -1.65
CA TYR A 177 7.66 -2.33 -0.34
C TYR A 177 8.02 -3.64 0.35
N GLY A 178 9.27 -4.06 0.20
CA GLY A 178 9.82 -5.20 0.91
C GLY A 178 10.22 -4.83 2.33
N LEU A 179 10.84 -5.80 3.00
CA LEU A 179 11.28 -5.65 4.39
C LEU A 179 12.17 -4.42 4.62
N PHE A 180 13.10 -4.15 3.69
CA PHE A 180 14.03 -3.02 3.80
C PHE A 180 13.31 -1.68 3.68
N GLU A 181 12.43 -1.54 2.68
CA GLU A 181 11.67 -0.31 2.45
C GLU A 181 10.76 0.00 3.64
N LEU A 182 10.07 -1.01 4.17
CA LEU A 182 9.18 -0.86 5.31
C LEU A 182 9.94 -0.52 6.59
N SER A 183 11.05 -1.20 6.91
CA SER A 183 11.83 -0.90 8.12
C SER A 183 12.31 0.56 8.13
N HIS A 184 12.82 1.06 6.99
CA HIS A 184 13.31 2.42 6.86
C HIS A 184 12.17 3.45 6.80
N GLY A 185 11.02 3.06 6.25
CA GLY A 185 9.79 3.83 6.31
C GLY A 185 9.34 4.07 7.76
N VAL A 186 9.28 3.00 8.56
CA VAL A 186 8.87 3.08 9.98
C VAL A 186 9.81 4.02 10.76
N VAL A 187 11.11 3.93 10.53
CA VAL A 187 12.10 4.83 11.15
C VAL A 187 11.90 6.28 10.71
N LYS A 188 11.49 6.54 9.47
CA LYS A 188 11.20 7.91 8.99
C LYS A 188 9.90 8.46 9.58
N ALA A 189 8.88 7.61 9.71
CA ALA A 189 7.57 7.99 10.26
C ALA A 189 7.66 8.32 11.76
N THR A 190 8.53 7.63 12.51
CA THR A 190 8.72 7.84 13.95
C THR A 190 9.61 9.06 14.29
N LYS A 191 10.32 9.64 13.33
CA LYS A 191 11.11 10.85 13.57
C LYS A 191 10.19 12.08 13.73
N PRO A 192 10.34 12.89 14.81
CA PRO A 192 9.55 14.10 14.99
C PRO A 192 9.76 15.05 13.81
N ARG A 193 8.68 15.38 13.10
CA ARG A 193 8.68 16.40 12.03
C ARG A 193 8.81 17.79 12.67
N PHE A 194 10.04 18.25 12.93
CA PHE A 194 10.29 19.62 13.33
C PHE A 194 9.88 20.58 12.18
N ARG A 195 8.67 21.15 12.27
CA ARG A 195 8.28 22.27 11.41
C ARG A 195 9.09 23.49 11.85
N LYS A 196 10.11 23.88 11.08
CA LYS A 196 10.73 25.19 11.23
C LYS A 196 9.67 26.26 10.93
N ARG A 197 9.06 26.85 11.96
CA ARG A 197 8.31 28.09 11.84
C ARG A 197 9.30 29.20 11.46
N LEU A 198 9.33 29.58 10.19
CA LEU A 198 9.98 30.81 9.79
C LEU A 198 9.12 31.96 10.32
N PHE A 199 9.52 32.58 11.43
CA PHE A 199 8.93 33.84 11.85
C PHE A 199 9.31 34.90 10.82
N ARG A 200 8.39 35.22 9.90
CA ARG A 200 8.51 36.40 9.06
C ARG A 200 8.13 37.60 9.92
N GLN A 201 9.14 38.26 10.49
CA GLN A 201 8.96 39.53 11.18
C GLN A 201 8.54 40.57 10.12
N MET A 202 7.24 40.91 10.10
CA MET A 202 6.75 42.08 9.38
C MET A 202 7.33 43.32 10.09
N MET A 203 8.35 43.93 9.50
CA MET A 203 8.59 45.36 9.74
C MET A 203 7.42 46.12 9.14
N LEU A 204 6.53 46.56 10.03
CA LEU A 204 5.55 47.59 9.76
C LEU A 204 6.29 48.83 9.26
N ARG A 205 5.89 49.28 8.07
CA ARG A 205 6.11 50.64 7.61
C ARG A 205 5.53 51.60 8.67
N SER A 206 6.31 52.58 9.09
CA SER A 206 5.81 53.73 9.82
C SER A 206 6.17 54.98 9.02
N ALA A 207 5.12 55.72 8.68
CA ALA A 207 5.01 57.14 8.27
C ALA A 207 6.12 57.74 7.41
#